data_AF-A0A7V9DIX6-F1
#
_entry.id   AF-A0A7V9DIX6-F1
#
_cell.length_a   1.000
_cell.length_b   1.000
_cell.length_c   1.000
_cell.angle_alpha   90.00
_cell.angle_beta   90.00
_cell.angle_gamma   90.00
#
_symmetry.space_group_name_H-M   'P 1'
#
loop_
_entity.id
_entity.type
_entity.pdbx_description
1 polymer ?
#
loop_
_entity_poly.entity_id
_entity_poly.type
_entity_poly.pdbx_seq_one_letter_code
_entity_poly.pdbx_strand_id
1 'polypeptide(L)' 'MTDQASVSLRRWLRRQLREPTPWRERLEAAVANDDPAEARRLLEQMDFSQAQRHHVSGLIERWERGR' A
#
# COMPACT_ATOMS: atom_id res chain seq x y z
N MET A 1 1.57 16.75 -7.12
CA MET A 1 2.09 15.68 -7.99
C MET A 1 1.79 14.37 -7.31
N THR A 2 1.09 13.43 -7.96
CA THR A 2 0.87 12.11 -7.37
C THR A 2 2.22 11.42 -7.26
N ASP A 3 2.65 11.09 -6.04
CA ASP A 3 3.95 10.51 -5.79
C ASP A 3 4.12 9.16 -6.53
N GLN A 4 5.27 8.95 -7.19
CA GLN A 4 5.54 7.77 -8.00
C GLN A 4 5.46 6.46 -7.19
N ALA A 5 5.76 6.49 -5.89
CA ALA A 5 5.64 5.33 -5.02
C ALA A 5 4.17 5.03 -4.69
N SER A 6 3.31 6.03 -4.51
CA SER A 6 1.85 5.84 -4.35
C SER A 6 1.22 5.10 -5.55
N VAL A 7 1.61 5.47 -6.79
CA VAL A 7 1.14 4.82 -8.03
C VAL A 7 1.67 3.38 -8.11
N SER A 8 2.93 3.19 -7.75
CA SER A 8 3.57 1.86 -7.73
C SER A 8 2.88 0.93 -6.73
N LEU A 9 2.51 1.45 -5.55
CA LEU A 9 1.74 0.72 -4.54
C LEU A 9 0.37 0.30 -5.05
N ARG A 10 -0.42 1.21 -5.64
CA ARG A 10 -1.74 0.87 -6.22
C ARG A 10 -1.62 -0.18 -7.33
N ARG A 11 -0.62 -0.05 -8.20
CA ARG A 11 -0.37 -1.03 -9.26
C ARG A 11 -0.05 -2.41 -8.70
N TRP A 12 0.79 -2.48 -7.66
CA TRP A 12 1.13 -3.72 -7.00
C TRP A 12 -0.09 -4.35 -6.31
N LEU A 13 -0.90 -3.56 -5.60
CA LEU A 13 -2.12 -4.02 -4.92
C LEU A 13 -3.09 -4.66 -5.90
N ARG A 14 -3.34 -4.03 -7.05
CA ARG A 14 -4.20 -4.60 -8.11
C ARG A 14 -3.64 -5.87 -8.73
N ARG A 15 -2.31 -6.04 -8.73
CA ARG A 15 -1.64 -7.21 -9.29
C ARG A 15 -1.69 -8.40 -8.35
N GLN A 16 -1.49 -8.17 -7.04
CA GLN A 16 -1.47 -9.21 -6.01
C GLN A 16 -2.87 -9.55 -5.49
N LEU A 17 -3.73 -8.55 -5.28
CA LEU A 17 -5.11 -8.71 -4.84
C LEU A 17 -6.05 -8.47 -6.03
N ARG A 18 -6.01 -9.39 -7.00
CA ARG A 18 -6.83 -9.27 -8.21
C ARG A 18 -8.32 -9.26 -7.89
N GLU A 19 -8.74 -10.09 -6.94
CA GLU A 19 -10.10 -10.07 -6.42
C GLU A 19 -10.30 -8.87 -5.48
N PRO A 20 -11.46 -8.20 -5.55
CA PRO A 20 -11.87 -7.24 -4.54
C PRO A 20 -11.88 -7.92 -3.18
N THR A 21 -11.03 -7.43 -2.28
CA THR A 21 -11.04 -7.83 -0.87
C THR A 21 -11.20 -6.57 -0.03
N PRO A 22 -11.82 -6.66 1.16
CA PRO A 22 -11.92 -5.52 2.07
C PRO A 22 -10.55 -4.89 2.37
N TRP A 23 -9.50 -5.70 2.45
CA TRP A 23 -8.13 -5.22 2.66
C TRP A 23 -7.59 -4.41 1.48
N ARG A 24 -7.84 -4.85 0.24
CA ARG A 24 -7.45 -4.09 -0.95
C ARG A 24 -8.13 -2.73 -0.97
N GLU A 25 -9.43 -2.69 -0.72
CA GLU A 25 -10.22 -1.46 -0.75
C GLU A 25 -9.74 -0.46 0.31
N ARG A 26 -9.47 -0.94 1.53
CA ARG A 26 -8.92 -0.11 2.61
C ARG A 26 -7.54 0.46 2.26
N LEU A 27 -6.65 -0.35 1.68
CA LEU A 27 -5.34 0.12 1.23
C LEU A 27 -5.45 1.12 0.07
N GLU A 28 -6.33 0.88 -0.91
CA GLU A 28 -6.58 1.84 -1.98
C GLU A 28 -7.17 3.15 -1.44
N ALA A 29 -8.03 3.09 -0.42
CA ALA A 29 -8.57 4.28 0.26
C ALA A 29 -7.48 5.05 1.01
N ALA A 30 -6.60 4.38 1.75
CA ALA A 30 -5.46 5.01 2.43
C ALA A 30 -4.56 5.76 1.43
N VAL A 31 -4.26 5.14 0.28
CA VAL A 31 -3.50 5.82 -0.78
C VAL A 31 -4.27 6.98 -1.40
N ALA A 32 -5.58 6.85 -1.61
CA ALA A 32 -6.41 7.93 -2.16
C ALA A 32 -6.52 9.14 -1.22
N ASN A 33 -6.45 8.92 0.10
CA ASN A 33 -6.52 9.94 1.14
C ASN A 33 -5.15 10.51 1.55
N ASP A 34 -4.08 10.11 0.87
CA ASP A 34 -2.71 10.49 1.19
C ASP A 34 -2.31 10.15 2.67
N ASP A 35 -2.75 8.97 3.15
CA ASP A 35 -2.56 8.48 4.52
C ASP A 35 -1.62 7.25 4.60
N PRO A 36 -0.30 7.47 4.67
CA PRO A 36 0.67 6.39 4.74
C PRO A 36 0.71 5.69 6.10
N ALA A 37 0.26 6.36 7.17
CA ALA A 37 0.19 5.78 8.51
C ALA A 37 -0.89 4.69 8.55
N GLU A 38 -2.06 4.95 7.97
CA GLU A 38 -3.12 3.94 7.85
C GLU A 38 -2.67 2.78 6.94
N ALA A 39 -1.96 3.06 5.85
CA ALA A 39 -1.41 2.00 4.99
C ALA A 39 -0.45 1.06 5.76
N ARG A 40 0.37 1.57 6.69
CA ARG A 40 1.20 0.74 7.57
C ARG A 40 0.36 -0.10 8.54
N ARG A 41 -0.61 0.51 9.21
CA ARG A 41 -1.51 -0.21 10.13
C ARG A 41 -2.24 -1.35 9.45
N LEU A 42 -2.70 -1.14 8.22
CA LEU A 42 -3.35 -2.18 7.42
C LEU A 42 -2.37 -3.29 7.06
N LEU A 43 -1.14 -2.95 6.65
CA LEU A 43 -0.11 -3.93 6.29
C LEU A 43 0.22 -4.90 7.45
N GLU A 44 0.24 -4.39 8.69
CA GLU A 44 0.52 -5.20 9.89
C GLU A 44 -0.57 -6.27 10.15
N GLN A 45 -1.80 -6.00 9.74
CA GLN A 45 -2.95 -6.88 9.96
C GLN A 45 -3.12 -7.95 8.86
N MET A 46 -2.34 -7.87 7.78
CA MET A 46 -2.50 -8.76 6.63
C MET A 46 -1.57 -9.97 6.69
N ASP A 47 -2.07 -11.13 6.28
CA ASP A 47 -1.31 -12.39 6.15
C ASP A 47 -0.40 -12.42 4.92
N PHE A 48 0.34 -11.33 4.68
CA PHE A 48 1.39 -11.29 3.67
C PHE A 48 2.62 -12.07 4.14
N SER A 49 3.26 -12.74 3.18
CA SER A 49 4.61 -13.28 3.39
C SER A 49 5.58 -12.17 3.77
N GLN A 50 6.67 -12.52 4.46
CA GLN A 50 7.69 -11.56 4.89
C GLN A 50 8.24 -10.74 3.70
N ALA A 51 8.47 -11.39 2.55
CA ALA A 51 8.93 -10.72 1.34
C ALA A 51 7.90 -9.70 0.80
N GLN A 52 6.62 -10.05 0.80
CA GLN A 52 5.54 -9.12 0.41
C GLN A 52 5.45 -7.95 1.39
N ARG A 53 5.48 -8.21 2.71
CA ARG A 53 5.47 -7.14 3.72
C ARG A 53 6.64 -6.18 3.56
N HIS A 54 7.85 -6.70 3.37
CA HIS A 54 9.05 -5.87 3.18
C HIS A 54 8.94 -5.00 1.92
N HIS A 55 8.46 -5.57 0.81
CA HIS A 55 8.25 -4.83 -0.43
C HIS A 55 7.25 -3.67 -0.27
N VAL A 56 6.08 -3.95 0.33
CA VAL A 56 5.03 -2.95 0.53
C VAL A 56 5.45 -1.88 1.53
N SER A 57 6.09 -2.29 2.63
CA SER A 57 6.65 -1.36 3.62
C SER A 57 7.63 -0.38 2.96
N GLY A 58 8.54 -0.85 2.11
CA GLY A 58 9.47 0.02 1.39
C GLY A 58 8.80 0.94 0.35
N LEU A 59 7.64 0.57 -0.19
CA LEU A 59 6.83 1.47 -1.03
C LEU A 59 6.18 2.58 -0.20
N ILE A 60 5.61 2.23 0.95
CA ILE A 60 5.00 3.20 1.87
C ILE A 60 6.04 4.19 2.40
N GLU A 61 7.22 3.71 2.80
CA GLU A 61 8.31 4.58 3.24
C GLU A 61 8.80 5.56 2.17
N ARG A 62 8.89 5.12 0.91
CA ARG A 62 9.27 6.01 -0.19
C ARG A 62 8.20 7.07 -0.44
N TRP A 63 6.94 6.67 -0.40
CA TRP A 63 5.81 7.58 -0.53
C TRP A 63 5.82 8.64 0.58
N GLU A 64 6.09 8.26 1.83
CA GLU A 64 6.22 9.22 2.93
C GLU A 64 7.36 10.22 2.75
N ARG A 65 8.51 9.77 2.24
CA ARG A 65 9.65 10.65 1.97
C ARG A 65 9.46 11.56 0.76
N GLY A 66 8.56 11.19 -0.16
CA GLY A 66 8.25 11.93 -1.38
C GLY A 66 7.13 12.95 -1.24
N ARG A 67 6.51 13.04 -0.05
CA ARG A 67 5.52 14.05 0.31
C ARG A 67 6.17 15.40 0.57
#